data_AF-A0A7Y5PX42-F1
#
_entry.id   AF-A0A7Y5PX42-F1
#
_cell.length_a   1.000
_cell.length_b   1.000
_cell.length_c   1.000
_cell.angle_alpha   90.00
_cell.angle_beta   90.00
_cell.angle_gamma   90.00
#
_symmetry.space_group_name_H-M   'P 1'
#
loop_
_entity.id
_entity.type
_entity.pdbx_description
1 polymer ?
#
loop_
_entity_poly.entity_id
_entity_poly.type
_entity_poly.pdbx_seq_one_letter_code
_entity_poly.pdbx_strand_id
1 'polypeptide(L)'
;LLRAAADGGLALAQHNLGQALLQGNGVAQDPSEAARWFTRAAEQGLAVAQERLGALHEHGRGVAQDDVLASAWYSLALSNGQRSAGERLAALERRLAPDQRERARQLVPTLVPVRR
;
A
#
# COMPACT_ATOMS: atom_id res chain seq x y z
N LEU A 1 -1.43 13.60 -19.26
CA LEU A 1 -2.78 13.47 -18.63
C LEU A 1 -2.73 12.68 -17.32
N LEU A 2 -2.20 11.46 -17.30
CA LEU A 2 -2.12 10.63 -16.08
C LEU A 2 -1.38 11.32 -14.91
N ARG A 3 -0.21 11.91 -15.17
CA ARG A 3 0.57 12.66 -14.17
C ARG A 3 -0.23 13.82 -13.56
N ALA A 4 -0.78 14.69 -14.41
CA ALA A 4 -1.60 15.82 -13.97
C ALA A 4 -2.83 15.41 -13.14
N ALA A 5 -3.49 14.28 -13.49
CA ALA A 5 -4.60 13.76 -12.69
C ALA A 5 -4.14 13.17 -11.34
N ALA A 6 -2.97 12.55 -11.29
CA ALA A 6 -2.37 12.06 -10.06
C ALA A 6 -1.93 13.22 -9.14
N ASP A 7 -1.37 14.27 -9.72
CA ASP A 7 -1.03 15.53 -9.05
C ASP A 7 -2.29 16.24 -8.52
N GLY A 8 -3.40 16.17 -9.29
CA GLY A 8 -4.71 16.67 -8.90
C GLY A 8 -5.41 15.89 -7.77
N GLY A 9 -4.75 14.88 -7.19
CA GLY A 9 -5.22 14.19 -5.99
C GLY A 9 -6.11 12.98 -6.23
N LEU A 10 -6.49 12.66 -7.47
CA LEU A 10 -7.40 11.53 -7.73
C LEU A 10 -6.71 10.20 -7.38
N ALA A 11 -7.19 9.52 -6.32
CA ALA A 11 -6.57 8.29 -5.80
C ALA A 11 -6.37 7.20 -6.88
N LEU A 12 -7.34 7.02 -7.79
CA LEU A 12 -7.21 6.08 -8.92
C LEU A 12 -6.11 6.49 -9.91
N ALA A 13 -5.95 7.79 -10.19
CA ALA A 13 -4.87 8.26 -11.05
C ALA A 13 -3.51 8.09 -10.39
N GLN A 14 -3.41 8.35 -9.08
CA GLN A 14 -2.21 8.09 -8.29
C GLN A 14 -1.84 6.60 -8.28
N HIS A 15 -2.82 5.71 -8.10
CA HIS A 15 -2.61 4.27 -8.23
C HIS A 15 -2.10 3.89 -9.61
N ASN A 16 -2.75 4.38 -10.67
CA ASN A 16 -2.38 4.06 -12.05
C ASN A 16 -0.97 4.56 -12.40
N LEU A 17 -0.58 5.75 -11.91
CA LEU A 17 0.78 6.25 -12.06
C LEU A 17 1.79 5.38 -11.29
N GLY A 18 1.46 4.98 -10.06
CA GLY A 18 2.27 4.02 -9.29
C GLY A 18 2.47 2.71 -10.04
N GLN A 19 1.42 2.17 -10.68
CA GLN A 19 1.54 0.97 -11.50
C GLN A 19 2.44 1.16 -12.72
N ALA A 20 2.29 2.28 -13.43
CA ALA A 20 3.11 2.60 -14.58
C ALA A 20 4.61 2.66 -14.20
N LEU A 21 4.93 3.32 -13.09
CA LEU A 21 6.29 3.40 -12.54
C LEU A 21 6.79 2.04 -12.04
N LEU A 22 5.95 1.20 -11.46
CA LEU A 22 6.37 -0.13 -10.99
C LEU A 22 6.69 -1.09 -12.14
N GLN A 23 5.99 -0.96 -13.27
CA GLN A 23 6.10 -1.84 -14.44
C GLN A 23 6.99 -1.28 -15.55
N GLY A 24 7.30 0.02 -15.53
CA GLY A 24 8.00 0.69 -16.64
C GLY A 24 7.11 0.94 -17.86
N ASN A 25 5.78 1.01 -17.69
CA ASN A 25 4.83 1.14 -18.78
C ASN A 25 4.67 2.61 -19.19
N GLY A 26 5.34 3.01 -20.27
CA GLY A 26 5.26 4.39 -20.79
C GLY A 26 6.01 5.43 -19.93
N VAL A 27 6.71 4.98 -18.88
CA VAL A 27 7.60 5.76 -18.02
C VAL A 27 8.77 4.87 -17.61
N ALA A 28 9.90 5.48 -17.19
CA ALA A 28 11.00 4.71 -16.62
C ALA A 28 10.53 3.98 -15.35
N GLN A 29 11.01 2.74 -15.15
CA GLN A 29 10.67 1.97 -13.97
C GLN A 29 11.30 2.61 -12.73
N ASP A 30 10.49 2.95 -11.74
CA ASP A 30 10.92 3.46 -10.45
C ASP A 30 10.00 2.93 -9.34
N PRO A 31 10.36 1.79 -8.72
CA PRO A 31 9.57 1.22 -7.63
C PRO A 31 9.48 2.13 -6.40
N SER A 32 10.49 2.97 -6.17
CA SER A 32 10.53 3.89 -5.03
C SER A 32 9.55 5.05 -5.23
N GLU A 33 9.51 5.61 -6.44
CA GLU A 33 8.49 6.60 -6.78
C GLU A 33 7.09 5.99 -6.83
N ALA A 34 6.96 4.75 -7.34
CA ALA A 34 5.69 4.02 -7.31
C ALA A 34 5.13 3.89 -5.88
N ALA A 35 5.98 3.55 -4.89
CA ALA A 35 5.58 3.46 -3.49
C ALA A 35 5.02 4.79 -2.97
N ARG A 36 5.61 5.92 -3.33
CA ARG A 36 5.12 7.26 -2.95
C ARG A 36 3.73 7.53 -3.52
N TRP A 37 3.49 7.15 -4.76
CA TRP A 37 2.18 7.31 -5.39
C TRP A 37 1.12 6.38 -4.82
N PHE A 38 1.48 5.12 -4.54
CA PHE A 38 0.57 4.21 -3.84
C PHE A 38 0.26 4.68 -2.43
N THR A 39 1.22 5.26 -1.70
CA THR A 39 0.99 5.84 -0.37
C THR A 39 -0.09 6.91 -0.41
N ARG A 40 0.03 7.89 -1.32
CA ARG A 40 -0.98 8.95 -1.48
C ARG A 40 -2.38 8.42 -1.80
N ALA A 41 -2.47 7.36 -2.60
CA ALA A 41 -3.75 6.73 -2.93
C ALA A 41 -4.30 5.90 -1.76
N ALA A 42 -3.43 5.19 -1.05
CA ALA A 42 -3.76 4.32 0.07
C ALA A 42 -4.25 5.11 1.29
N GLU A 43 -3.63 6.26 1.58
CA GLU A 43 -4.04 7.22 2.62
C GLU A 43 -5.43 7.82 2.35
N GLN A 44 -5.88 7.81 1.09
CA GLN A 44 -7.24 8.23 0.73
C GLN A 44 -8.29 7.13 0.89
N GLY A 45 -7.88 5.92 1.26
CA GLY A 45 -8.77 4.76 1.43
C GLY A 45 -8.88 3.86 0.20
N LEU A 46 -8.06 4.05 -0.84
CA LEU A 46 -8.14 3.21 -2.03
C LEU A 46 -7.59 1.80 -1.74
N ALA A 47 -8.49 0.83 -1.57
CA ALA A 47 -8.18 -0.53 -1.15
C ALA A 47 -7.12 -1.24 -2.03
N VAL A 48 -7.22 -1.08 -3.36
CA VAL A 48 -6.23 -1.65 -4.28
C VAL A 48 -4.84 -1.02 -4.11
N ALA A 49 -4.75 0.27 -3.76
CA ALA A 49 -3.46 0.90 -3.47
C ALA A 49 -2.89 0.45 -2.12
N GLN A 50 -3.73 0.25 -1.10
CA GLN A 50 -3.34 -0.32 0.18
C GLN A 50 -2.75 -1.73 -0.01
N GLU A 51 -3.39 -2.59 -0.81
CA GLU A 51 -2.86 -3.92 -1.13
C GLU A 51 -1.50 -3.85 -1.85
N ARG A 52 -1.34 -2.93 -2.82
CA ARG A 52 -0.06 -2.75 -3.52
C ARG A 52 1.03 -2.30 -2.57
N LEU A 53 0.73 -1.36 -1.68
CA LEU A 53 1.70 -0.87 -0.71
C LEU A 53 2.10 -1.96 0.30
N GLY A 54 1.13 -2.78 0.73
CA GLY A 54 1.40 -4.00 1.50
C GLY A 54 2.38 -4.94 0.79
N ALA A 55 2.18 -5.18 -0.50
CA ALA A 55 3.08 -6.03 -1.30
C ALA A 55 4.48 -5.43 -1.48
N LEU A 56 4.61 -4.11 -1.62
CA LEU A 56 5.91 -3.46 -1.72
C LEU A 56 6.72 -3.61 -0.43
N HIS A 57 6.07 -3.43 0.73
CA HIS A 57 6.71 -3.66 2.03
C HIS A 57 6.96 -5.15 2.31
N GLU A 58 6.08 -6.07 1.90
CA GLU A 58 6.31 -7.52 2.07
C GLU A 58 7.56 -8.00 1.30
N HIS A 59 7.85 -7.40 0.15
CA HIS A 59 8.92 -7.85 -0.75
C HIS A 59 10.10 -6.88 -0.85
N GLY A 60 10.10 -5.78 -0.10
CA GLY A 60 11.17 -4.77 -0.12
C GLY A 60 11.39 -4.13 -1.50
N ARG A 61 10.32 -3.94 -2.29
CA ARG A 61 10.42 -3.41 -3.66
C ARG A 61 10.24 -1.89 -3.66
N GLY A 62 11.33 -1.15 -3.82
CA GLY A 62 11.31 0.32 -3.79
C GLY A 62 11.12 0.93 -2.39
N VAL A 63 10.99 0.07 -1.39
CA VAL A 63 10.92 0.42 0.04
C VAL A 63 11.69 -0.64 0.83
N ALA A 64 12.05 -0.33 2.07
CA ALA A 64 12.56 -1.36 2.97
C ALA A 64 11.49 -2.43 3.21
N GLN A 65 11.94 -3.69 3.27
CA GLN A 65 11.05 -4.79 3.62
C GLN A 65 10.59 -4.63 5.06
N ASP A 66 9.28 -4.68 5.28
CA ASP A 66 8.65 -4.52 6.59
C ASP A 66 7.32 -5.30 6.63
N ASP A 67 7.36 -6.51 7.19
CA ASP A 67 6.20 -7.39 7.30
C ASP A 67 5.14 -6.84 8.29
N VAL A 68 5.54 -6.01 9.25
CA VAL A 68 4.61 -5.38 10.22
C VAL A 68 3.79 -4.30 9.51
N LEU A 69 4.47 -3.43 8.75
CA LEU A 69 3.80 -2.39 7.96
C LEU A 69 3.00 -3.00 6.80
N ALA A 70 3.50 -4.08 6.17
CA ALA A 70 2.76 -4.82 5.15
C ALA A 70 1.45 -5.38 5.70
N SER A 71 1.49 -6.00 6.89
CA SER A 71 0.31 -6.54 7.58
C SER A 71 -0.72 -5.43 7.87
N ALA A 72 -0.27 -4.27 8.35
CA ALA A 72 -1.15 -3.13 8.61
C ALA A 72 -1.84 -2.62 7.32
N TRP A 73 -1.11 -2.51 6.22
CA TRP A 73 -1.68 -2.12 4.92
C TRP A 73 -2.65 -3.16 4.35
N TYR A 74 -2.35 -4.47 4.45
CA TYR A 74 -3.26 -5.52 4.02
C TYR A 74 -4.53 -5.57 4.86
N SER A 75 -4.44 -5.31 6.17
CA SER A 75 -5.60 -5.20 7.06
C SER A 75 -6.54 -4.07 6.61
N LEU A 76 -5.98 -2.89 6.30
CA LEU A 76 -6.75 -1.77 5.75
C LEU A 76 -7.36 -2.12 4.39
N ALA A 77 -6.59 -2.73 3.48
CA ALA A 77 -7.07 -3.13 2.17
C ALA A 77 -8.27 -4.08 2.28
N LEU A 78 -8.17 -5.09 3.16
CA LEU A 78 -9.26 -6.04 3.43
C LEU A 78 -10.49 -5.33 4.02
N SER A 79 -10.29 -4.44 4.99
CA SER A 79 -11.37 -3.65 5.59
C SER A 79 -12.07 -2.73 4.58
N ASN A 80 -11.35 -2.27 3.55
CA ASN A 80 -11.88 -1.46 2.45
C ASN A 80 -12.34 -2.30 1.24
N GLY A 81 -12.51 -3.62 1.41
CA GLY A 81 -13.15 -4.51 0.44
C GLY A 81 -12.21 -5.28 -0.51
N GLN A 82 -10.89 -5.13 -0.39
CA GLN A 82 -9.93 -5.87 -1.19
C GLN A 82 -9.70 -7.29 -0.62
N ARG A 83 -10.60 -8.22 -0.97
CA ARG A 83 -10.59 -9.58 -0.41
C ARG A 83 -9.29 -10.36 -0.63
N SER A 84 -8.58 -10.12 -1.74
CA SER A 84 -7.29 -10.77 -2.03
C SER A 84 -6.20 -10.43 -1.01
N ALA A 85 -6.31 -9.30 -0.30
CA ALA A 85 -5.41 -8.95 0.79
C ALA A 85 -5.51 -9.93 1.98
N GLY A 86 -6.65 -10.59 2.17
CA GLY A 86 -6.86 -11.52 3.29
C GLY A 86 -5.93 -12.72 3.26
N GLU A 87 -5.63 -13.27 2.09
CA GLU A 87 -4.70 -14.40 1.95
C GLU A 87 -3.27 -13.97 2.32
N ARG A 88 -2.85 -12.79 1.87
CA ARG A 88 -1.54 -12.21 2.19
C ARG A 88 -1.40 -11.86 3.66
N LEU A 89 -2.44 -11.27 4.24
CA LEU A 89 -2.52 -10.98 5.68
C LEU A 89 -2.38 -12.27 6.50
N ALA A 90 -3.14 -13.31 6.19
CA ALA A 90 -3.09 -14.58 6.91
C ALA A 90 -1.70 -15.24 6.80
N ALA A 91 -1.03 -15.12 5.65
CA ALA A 91 0.34 -15.61 5.48
C ALA A 91 1.35 -14.83 6.33
N LEU A 92 1.19 -13.50 6.43
CA LEU A 92 2.01 -12.63 7.28
C LEU A 92 1.76 -12.90 8.78
N GLU A 93 0.50 -13.07 9.19
CA GLU A 93 0.19 -13.36 10.59
C GLU A 93 0.85 -14.64 11.06
N ARG A 94 0.92 -15.70 10.24
CA ARG A 94 1.60 -16.95 10.61
C ARG A 94 3.10 -16.79 10.88
N ARG A 95 3.78 -15.87 10.19
CA ARG A 95 5.23 -15.63 10.36
C ARG A 95 5.57 -14.61 11.45
N LEU A 96 4.67 -13.65 11.72
CA LEU A 96 4.90 -12.59 12.69
C LEU A 96 4.79 -13.11 14.13
N ALA A 97 5.68 -12.67 15.01
CA ALA A 97 5.57 -12.88 16.45
C ALA A 97 4.36 -12.12 17.03
N PRO A 98 3.79 -12.54 18.17
CA PRO A 98 2.63 -11.86 18.78
C PRO A 98 2.81 -10.35 18.94
N ASP A 99 3.97 -9.90 19.44
CA ASP A 99 4.27 -8.47 19.61
C ASP A 99 4.32 -7.72 18.28
N GLN A 100 4.76 -8.37 17.20
CA GLN A 100 4.79 -7.77 15.86
C GLN A 100 3.38 -7.65 15.27
N ARG A 101 2.50 -8.64 15.51
CA ARG A 101 1.09 -8.56 15.12
C ARG A 101 0.37 -7.44 15.86
N GLU A 102 0.66 -7.28 17.14
CA GLU A 102 0.10 -6.19 17.94
C GLU A 102 0.60 -4.82 17.46
N ARG A 103 1.90 -4.68 17.16
CA ARG A 103 2.43 -3.47 16.51
C ARG A 103 1.73 -3.16 15.18
N ALA A 104 1.48 -4.17 14.34
CA ALA A 104 0.78 -3.96 13.08
C ALA A 104 -0.64 -3.40 13.30
N ARG A 105 -1.37 -3.94 14.29
CA ARG A 105 -2.71 -3.44 14.67
C ARG A 105 -2.68 -2.00 15.17
N GLN A 106 -1.67 -1.64 15.96
CA GLN A 106 -1.49 -0.28 16.49
C GLN A 106 -1.09 0.72 15.42
N LEU A 107 -0.45 0.28 14.33
CA LEU A 107 -0.11 1.15 13.20
C LEU A 107 -1.34 1.52 12.35
N VAL A 108 -2.32 0.64 12.19
CA VAL A 108 -3.51 0.86 11.33
C VAL A 108 -4.13 2.27 11.46
N PRO A 109 -4.46 2.79 12.66
CA PRO A 109 -5.06 4.12 12.80
C PRO A 109 -4.12 5.28 12.43
N THR A 110 -2.81 5.03 12.32
CA THR A 110 -1.81 6.05 11.97
C THR A 110 -1.58 6.17 10.47
N LEU A 111 -1.93 5.13 9.70
CA LEU A 111 -1.68 5.02 8.26
C LEU A 111 -2.74 5.74 7.41
N VAL A 112 -3.91 6.00 7.97
CA VAL A 112 -4.98 6.76 7.31
C VAL A 112 -5.24 8.00 8.17
N PRO A 113 -4.87 9.20 7.71
CA PRO A 113 -5.12 10.40 8.49
C PRO A 113 -6.63 10.56 8.72
N VAL A 114 -7.01 10.78 9.99
CA VAL A 114 -8.39 11.12 10.35
C VAL A 114 -8.78 12.36 9.56
N ARG A 115 -9.76 12.24 8.65
CA ARG A 115 -10.33 13.41 7.98
C ARG A 115 -11.01 14.26 9.06
N ARG A 116 -10.36 15.35 9.45
CA ARG A 116 -10.99 16.41 10.25
C ARG A 116 -11.95 17.22 9.39
#